data_AF-A0A7X9J3W0-F1
#
_entry.id   AF-A0A7X9J3W0-F1
#
_cell.length_a   1.000
_cell.length_b   1.000
_cell.length_c   1.000
_cell.angle_alpha   90.00
_cell.angle_beta   90.00
_cell.angle_gamma   90.00
#
_symmetry.space_group_name_H-M   'P 1'
#
loop_
_entity.id
_entity.type
_entity.pdbx_description
1 polymer ?
#
loop_
_entity_poly.entity_id
_entity_poly.type
_entity_poly.pdbx_seq_one_letter_code
_entity_poly.pdbx_strand_id
1 'polypeptide(L)'
;MLRNGVFSLAVLLISASVFAQTPDKTTKAAVQPWELQVTHKGAAATPYITLKATNAPARDVMRDIASKAGARVLFSPSASGSLTVNLDSATVDESMTALAAAASLSVRRITLPEAQAGSLTAETAGRLLEALAALPVNATVTDTAGGRYFTIKSGTDNAEPGEGMANVYYIQGKLSPEQERIAAIQRTAKTEPTQAGGVAGTTSIMTKAFDSFKSLPTDQKMQVMRDFQRQVRDSFTPEEMSQMRFLMEQRGDRGDRRGR
;
A
#
# COMPACT_ATOMS: atom_id res chain seq x y z
N MET A 1 0.87 60.71 46.05
CA MET A 1 1.53 60.66 44.71
C MET A 1 0.96 59.44 43.99
N LEU A 2 -0.05 59.58 43.11
CA LEU A 2 0.09 59.77 41.65
C LEU A 2 0.99 58.65 41.05
N ARG A 3 0.51 57.69 40.24
CA ARG A 3 -0.31 57.83 39.02
C ARG A 3 -0.99 56.51 38.63
N ASN A 4 -2.25 56.65 38.19
CA ASN A 4 -2.99 55.70 37.36
C ASN A 4 -2.39 55.63 35.95
N GLY A 5 -2.27 54.42 35.39
CA GLY A 5 -1.98 54.17 33.97
C GLY A 5 -3.08 53.31 33.36
N VAL A 6 -4.06 53.96 32.73
CA VAL A 6 -5.16 53.34 31.99
C VAL A 6 -4.62 52.95 30.61
N PHE A 7 -4.51 51.65 30.32
CA PHE A 7 -4.30 51.16 28.95
C PHE A 7 -5.67 50.84 28.34
N SER A 8 -6.09 51.70 27.41
CA SER A 8 -7.28 51.53 26.59
C SER A 8 -6.90 50.65 25.39
N LEU A 9 -7.36 49.39 25.36
CA LEU A 9 -7.19 48.51 24.21
C LEU A 9 -8.41 48.64 23.30
N ALA A 10 -8.19 49.13 22.08
CA ALA A 10 -9.21 49.31 21.07
C ALA A 10 -9.74 47.95 20.57
N VAL A 11 -11.05 47.74 20.73
CA VAL A 11 -11.77 46.62 20.12
C VAL A 11 -12.04 46.97 18.66
N LEU A 12 -11.34 46.30 17.75
CA LEU A 12 -11.55 46.41 16.31
C LEU A 12 -12.79 45.56 15.95
N LEU A 13 -13.93 46.20 15.67
CA LEU A 13 -15.08 45.53 15.05
C LEU A 13 -14.71 45.15 13.61
N ILE A 14 -14.51 43.86 13.37
CA ILE A 14 -14.45 43.30 12.01
C ILE A 14 -15.89 43.00 11.61
N SER A 15 -16.42 43.78 10.67
CA SER A 15 -17.72 43.56 10.03
C SER A 15 -17.70 42.25 9.25
N ALA A 16 -18.28 41.19 9.82
CA ALA A 16 -18.53 39.94 9.11
C ALA A 16 -19.61 40.20 8.04
N SER A 17 -19.21 40.24 6.77
CA SER A 17 -20.15 40.17 5.65
C SER A 17 -20.82 38.80 5.67
N VAL A 18 -22.03 38.75 6.21
CA VAL A 18 -22.93 37.61 6.08
C VAL A 18 -23.31 37.50 4.60
N PHE A 19 -22.59 36.68 3.85
CA PHE A 19 -23.09 36.17 2.59
C PHE A 19 -24.29 35.28 2.92
N ALA A 20 -25.49 35.81 2.74
CA ALA A 20 -26.70 35.03 2.68
C ALA A 20 -26.57 34.06 1.49
N GLN A 21 -26.11 32.84 1.76
CA GLN A 21 -26.29 31.73 0.85
C GLN A 21 -27.80 31.50 0.72
N THR A 22 -28.35 31.94 -0.40
CA THR A 22 -29.66 31.48 -0.85
C THR A 22 -29.65 29.96 -0.86
N PRO A 23 -30.58 29.28 -0.17
CA PRO A 23 -30.71 27.82 -0.25
C PRO A 23 -31.14 27.49 -1.67
N ASP A 24 -30.16 27.15 -2.51
CA ASP A 24 -30.41 26.77 -3.88
C ASP A 24 -31.09 25.40 -3.89
N LYS A 25 -32.39 25.44 -4.21
CA LYS A 25 -33.19 24.44 -4.92
C LYS A 25 -32.72 23.00 -4.76
N THR A 26 -33.48 22.27 -3.93
CA THR A 26 -34.01 20.93 -4.27
C THR A 26 -33.18 20.17 -5.30
N THR A 27 -32.03 19.64 -4.87
CA THR A 27 -31.40 18.50 -5.52
C THR A 27 -32.40 17.36 -5.51
N LYS A 28 -33.11 17.21 -6.62
CA LYS A 28 -33.81 16.00 -7.02
C LYS A 28 -32.83 14.86 -6.76
N ALA A 29 -33.10 14.04 -5.73
CA ALA A 29 -32.25 12.93 -5.36
C ALA A 29 -31.95 12.15 -6.64
N ALA A 30 -30.70 12.23 -7.11
CA ALA A 30 -30.27 11.48 -8.27
C ALA A 30 -30.59 10.02 -7.96
N VAL A 31 -31.48 9.43 -8.76
CA VAL A 31 -31.85 8.02 -8.63
C VAL A 31 -30.54 7.26 -8.73
N GLN A 32 -30.09 6.73 -7.59
CA GLN A 32 -28.83 6.00 -7.57
C GLN A 32 -29.04 4.73 -8.42
N PRO A 33 -28.17 4.45 -9.41
CA PRO A 33 -28.27 3.26 -10.25
C PRO A 33 -27.89 1.96 -9.52
N TRP A 34 -27.93 1.96 -8.18
CA TRP A 34 -27.66 0.81 -7.35
C TRP A 34 -28.65 0.70 -6.19
N GLU A 35 -28.99 -0.53 -5.84
CA GLU A 35 -29.76 -0.89 -4.67
C GLU A 35 -28.85 -1.66 -3.70
N LEU A 36 -28.76 -1.19 -2.45
CA LEU A 36 -27.88 -1.74 -1.42
C LEU A 36 -28.70 -2.04 -0.16
N GLN A 37 -28.80 -3.33 0.16
CA GLN A 37 -29.38 -3.84 1.40
C GLN A 37 -28.27 -4.42 2.28
N VAL A 38 -28.22 -3.99 3.54
CA VAL A 38 -27.27 -4.48 4.53
C VAL A 38 -28.09 -5.11 5.66
N THR A 39 -27.87 -6.41 5.88
CA THR A 39 -28.61 -7.20 6.85
C THR A 39 -27.64 -7.69 7.92
N HIS A 40 -27.93 -7.38 9.19
CA HIS A 40 -27.17 -7.86 10.34
C HIS A 40 -27.86 -9.10 10.90
N LYS A 41 -27.20 -10.26 10.90
CA LYS A 41 -27.75 -11.51 11.46
C LYS A 41 -27.58 -11.58 12.98
N GLY A 42 -27.91 -10.50 13.69
CA GLY A 42 -27.74 -10.34 15.15
C GLY A 42 -26.87 -9.14 15.56
N ALA A 43 -26.92 -8.76 16.84
CA ALA A 43 -26.27 -7.56 17.37
C ALA A 43 -24.73 -7.58 17.33
N ALA A 44 -24.12 -8.77 17.24
CA ALA A 44 -22.68 -8.98 17.15
C ALA A 44 -22.27 -9.76 15.88
N ALA A 45 -23.19 -9.94 14.92
CA ALA A 45 -22.93 -10.74 13.73
C ALA A 45 -22.34 -9.89 12.59
N THR A 46 -21.45 -10.50 11.81
CA THR A 46 -20.90 -9.92 10.59
C THR A 46 -22.03 -9.46 9.66
N PRO A 47 -21.98 -8.21 9.16
CA PRO A 47 -23.01 -7.72 8.25
C PRO A 47 -22.92 -8.44 6.90
N TYR A 48 -24.08 -8.88 6.41
CA TYR A 48 -24.24 -9.43 5.07
C TYR A 48 -24.77 -8.34 4.14
N ILE A 49 -24.21 -8.29 2.93
CA ILE A 49 -24.51 -7.28 1.94
C ILE A 49 -25.15 -7.95 0.74
N THR A 50 -26.30 -7.41 0.34
CA THR A 50 -26.92 -7.68 -0.95
C THR A 50 -26.87 -6.39 -1.77
N LEU A 51 -26.22 -6.43 -2.92
CA LEU A 51 -26.00 -5.27 -3.78
C LEU A 51 -26.38 -5.61 -5.22
N LYS A 52 -27.24 -4.79 -5.80
CA LYS A 52 -27.49 -4.73 -7.24
C LYS A 52 -27.02 -3.39 -7.76
N ALA A 53 -25.98 -3.38 -8.58
CA ALA A 53 -25.45 -2.16 -9.16
C ALA A 53 -25.26 -2.34 -10.66
N THR A 54 -25.74 -1.38 -11.44
CA THR A 54 -25.61 -1.38 -12.91
C THR A 54 -24.97 -0.08 -13.37
N ASN A 55 -23.77 -0.17 -13.93
CA ASN A 55 -23.00 1.00 -14.37
C ASN A 55 -22.84 2.08 -13.28
N ALA A 56 -22.63 1.65 -12.04
CA ALA A 56 -22.48 2.55 -10.90
C ALA A 56 -20.99 2.94 -10.73
N PRO A 57 -20.69 4.18 -10.29
CA PRO A 57 -19.32 4.57 -9.94
C PRO A 57 -18.82 3.74 -8.75
N ALA A 58 -17.73 3.01 -8.94
CA ALA A 58 -17.24 2.05 -7.96
C ALA A 58 -16.91 2.67 -6.61
N ARG A 59 -16.38 3.90 -6.63
CA ARG A 59 -16.01 4.64 -5.44
C ARG A 59 -17.21 4.94 -4.54
N ASP A 60 -18.34 5.31 -5.14
CA ASP A 60 -19.52 5.71 -4.38
C ASP A 60 -20.20 4.48 -3.77
N VAL A 61 -20.32 3.40 -4.55
CA VAL A 61 -20.88 2.12 -4.08
C VAL A 61 -20.06 1.56 -2.92
N MET A 62 -18.72 1.50 -3.06
CA MET A 62 -17.85 0.98 -2.00
C MET A 62 -17.87 1.88 -0.75
N ARG A 63 -18.02 3.20 -0.92
CA ARG A 63 -18.15 4.15 0.19
C ARG A 63 -19.48 3.97 0.93
N ASP A 64 -20.58 3.75 0.22
CA ASP A 64 -21.89 3.48 0.81
C ASP A 64 -21.88 2.17 1.61
N ILE A 65 -21.28 1.12 1.05
CA ILE A 65 -21.09 -0.17 1.75
C ILE A 65 -20.27 0.04 3.03
N ALA A 66 -19.16 0.77 2.93
CA ALA A 66 -18.31 1.07 4.07
C ALA A 66 -19.06 1.81 5.18
N SER A 67 -19.81 2.84 4.80
CA SER A 67 -20.59 3.65 5.74
C SER A 67 -21.67 2.84 6.45
N LYS A 68 -22.36 1.93 5.74
CA LYS A 68 -23.40 1.07 6.33
C LYS A 68 -22.81 -0.08 7.16
N ALA A 69 -21.66 -0.60 6.76
CA ALA A 69 -20.98 -1.69 7.45
C ALA A 69 -20.11 -1.21 8.63
N GLY A 70 -19.94 0.10 8.84
CA GLY A 70 -19.02 0.65 9.85
C GLY A 70 -17.54 0.44 9.51
N ALA A 71 -17.22 0.14 8.25
CA ALA A 71 -15.86 -0.05 7.79
C ALA A 71 -15.25 1.27 7.31
N ARG A 72 -13.95 1.47 7.56
CA ARG A 72 -13.23 2.62 7.00
C ARG A 72 -12.60 2.24 5.67
N VAL A 73 -12.86 3.05 4.65
CA VAL A 73 -12.32 2.84 3.31
C VAL A 73 -11.54 4.07 2.85
N LEU A 74 -10.34 3.83 2.34
CA LEU A 74 -9.44 4.83 1.77
C LEU A 74 -9.27 4.53 0.27
N PHE A 75 -9.42 5.56 -0.55
CA PHE A 75 -9.28 5.44 -2.00
C PHE A 75 -8.00 6.14 -2.45
N SER A 76 -7.20 5.44 -3.25
CA SER A 76 -6.14 6.06 -4.03
C SER A 76 -6.75 7.05 -5.05
N PRO A 77 -6.05 8.14 -5.41
CA PRO A 77 -6.44 8.99 -6.53
C PRO A 77 -6.65 8.20 -7.84
N SER A 78 -5.90 7.10 -8.03
CA SER A 78 -6.01 6.21 -9.19
C SER A 78 -7.19 5.23 -9.14
N ALA A 79 -7.93 5.16 -8.02
CA ALA A 79 -9.10 4.29 -7.88
C ALA A 79 -10.32 4.93 -8.54
N SER A 80 -10.45 4.72 -9.84
CA SER A 80 -11.60 5.12 -10.67
C SER A 80 -12.11 3.92 -11.48
N GLY A 81 -13.42 3.78 -11.61
CA GLY A 81 -14.04 2.72 -12.41
C GLY A 81 -15.56 2.73 -12.26
N SER A 82 -16.25 2.12 -13.22
CA SER A 82 -17.65 1.75 -13.09
C SER A 82 -17.76 0.26 -12.74
N LEU A 83 -18.84 -0.12 -12.07
CA LEU A 83 -19.12 -1.50 -11.74
C LEU A 83 -20.55 -1.88 -12.14
N THR A 84 -20.67 -3.11 -12.58
CA THR A 84 -21.93 -3.81 -12.80
C THR A 84 -21.82 -5.15 -12.11
N VAL A 85 -22.52 -5.32 -11.00
CA VAL A 85 -22.45 -6.55 -10.19
C VAL A 85 -23.79 -6.84 -9.52
N ASN A 86 -24.05 -8.12 -9.33
CA ASN A 86 -25.09 -8.60 -8.43
C ASN A 86 -24.40 -9.45 -7.35
N LEU A 87 -24.51 -9.02 -6.09
CA LEU A 87 -23.99 -9.73 -4.93
C LEU A 87 -25.18 -10.10 -4.04
N ASP A 88 -25.27 -11.38 -3.68
CA ASP A 88 -26.32 -11.90 -2.82
C ASP A 88 -25.70 -12.41 -1.51
N SER A 89 -26.00 -11.75 -0.39
CA SER A 89 -25.58 -12.15 0.96
C SER A 89 -24.07 -12.41 1.14
N ALA A 90 -23.23 -11.51 0.65
CA ALA A 90 -21.78 -11.60 0.83
C ALA A 90 -21.32 -10.87 2.11
N THR A 91 -20.23 -11.32 2.75
CA THR A 91 -19.61 -10.58 3.86
C THR A 91 -18.96 -9.28 3.37
N VAL A 92 -18.60 -8.36 4.27
CA VAL A 92 -17.94 -7.09 3.90
C VAL A 92 -16.63 -7.33 3.16
N ASP A 93 -15.77 -8.22 3.68
CA ASP A 93 -14.48 -8.54 3.05
C ASP A 93 -14.66 -9.13 1.64
N GLU A 94 -15.56 -10.10 1.50
CA GLU A 94 -15.88 -10.73 0.21
C GLU A 94 -16.49 -9.74 -0.78
N SER A 95 -17.42 -8.90 -0.31
CA SER A 95 -18.07 -7.88 -1.12
C SER A 95 -17.03 -6.88 -1.64
N MET A 96 -16.16 -6.36 -0.78
CA MET A 96 -15.13 -5.39 -1.16
C MET A 96 -14.15 -5.99 -2.18
N THR A 97 -13.75 -7.25 -1.97
CA THR A 97 -12.85 -7.96 -2.89
C THR A 97 -13.51 -8.23 -4.24
N ALA A 98 -14.77 -8.69 -4.25
CA ALA A 98 -15.54 -8.94 -5.47
C ALA A 98 -15.80 -7.64 -6.26
N LEU A 99 -16.17 -6.56 -5.57
CA LEU A 99 -16.39 -5.25 -6.19
C LEU A 99 -15.10 -4.69 -6.80
N ALA A 100 -13.97 -4.85 -6.12
CA ALA A 100 -12.70 -4.42 -6.66
C ALA A 100 -12.27 -5.25 -7.86
N ALA A 101 -12.47 -6.58 -7.81
CA ALA A 101 -12.22 -7.44 -8.96
C ALA A 101 -13.07 -7.03 -10.17
N ALA A 102 -14.37 -6.77 -9.98
CA ALA A 102 -15.28 -6.32 -11.03
C ALA A 102 -14.89 -4.96 -11.61
N ALA A 103 -14.42 -4.03 -10.78
CA ALA A 103 -13.97 -2.70 -11.20
C ALA A 103 -12.50 -2.65 -11.68
N SER A 104 -11.81 -3.80 -11.77
CA SER A 104 -10.36 -3.86 -12.06
C SER A 104 -9.50 -2.99 -11.11
N LEU A 105 -9.86 -3.01 -9.84
CA LEU A 105 -9.15 -2.39 -8.72
C LEU A 105 -8.46 -3.47 -7.87
N SER A 106 -7.54 -3.05 -7.01
CA SER A 106 -6.95 -3.90 -5.98
C SER A 106 -7.38 -3.38 -4.60
N VAL A 107 -7.87 -4.29 -3.75
CA VAL A 107 -8.16 -4.03 -2.34
C VAL A 107 -7.05 -4.60 -1.49
N ARG A 108 -6.63 -3.84 -0.47
CA ARG A 108 -5.76 -4.33 0.59
C ARG A 108 -6.38 -3.97 1.93
N ARG A 109 -6.34 -4.91 2.87
CA ARG A 109 -6.81 -4.69 4.23
C ARG A 109 -5.62 -4.38 5.14
N ILE A 110 -5.76 -3.32 5.91
CA ILE A 110 -4.78 -2.87 6.89
C ILE A 110 -5.46 -2.94 8.25
N THR A 111 -4.92 -3.76 9.15
CA THR A 111 -5.43 -3.86 10.53
C THR A 111 -4.56 -2.99 11.43
N LEU A 112 -5.21 -2.08 12.15
CA LEU A 112 -4.58 -1.01 12.93
C LEU A 112 -5.21 -0.94 14.32
N PRO A 113 -4.52 -0.44 15.35
CA PRO A 113 -5.19 -0.03 16.58
C PRO A 113 -6.28 1.02 16.28
N GLU A 114 -7.45 0.90 16.91
CA GLU A 114 -8.60 1.76 16.67
C GLU A 114 -8.26 3.26 16.86
N ALA A 115 -7.44 3.57 17.87
CA ALA A 115 -6.94 4.91 18.13
C ALA A 115 -6.20 5.55 16.94
N GLN A 116 -5.60 4.73 16.06
CA GLN A 116 -4.82 5.19 14.91
C GLN A 116 -5.63 5.20 13.61
N ALA A 117 -6.66 4.35 13.52
CA ALA A 117 -7.51 4.25 12.34
C ALA A 117 -8.10 5.62 11.96
N GLY A 118 -8.47 6.43 12.97
CA GLY A 118 -8.94 7.82 12.84
C GLY A 118 -8.00 8.73 12.02
N SER A 119 -6.70 8.60 12.26
CA SER A 119 -5.65 9.48 11.73
C SER A 119 -5.09 9.04 10.37
N LEU A 120 -5.44 7.84 9.89
CA LEU A 120 -4.86 7.31 8.67
C LEU A 120 -5.46 8.00 7.43
N THR A 121 -4.62 8.71 6.69
CA THR A 121 -4.96 9.33 5.40
C THR A 121 -4.68 8.38 4.24
N ALA A 122 -5.31 8.62 3.08
CA ALA A 122 -5.06 7.81 1.88
C ALA A 122 -3.59 7.86 1.43
N GLU A 123 -2.92 9.02 1.54
CA GLU A 123 -1.50 9.16 1.21
C GLU A 123 -0.60 8.34 2.14
N THR A 124 -0.85 8.42 3.46
CA THR A 124 -0.11 7.61 4.43
C THR A 124 -0.36 6.12 4.22
N ALA A 125 -1.60 5.71 3.90
CA ALA A 125 -1.93 4.34 3.59
C ALA A 125 -1.22 3.86 2.31
N GLY A 126 -1.15 4.71 1.27
CA GLY A 126 -0.44 4.42 0.03
C GLY A 126 1.06 4.20 0.26
N ARG A 127 1.74 5.12 0.97
CA ARG A 127 3.16 4.96 1.32
C ARG A 127 3.42 3.72 2.18
N LEU A 128 2.54 3.46 3.15
CA LEU A 128 2.62 2.29 4.01
C LEU A 128 2.49 1.01 3.15
N LEU A 129 1.58 1.01 2.19
CA LEU A 129 1.41 -0.12 1.27
C LEU A 129 2.54 -0.29 0.27
N GLU A 130 3.18 0.78 -0.21
CA GLU A 130 4.38 0.69 -1.04
C GLU A 130 5.54 0.09 -0.24
N ALA A 131 5.79 0.60 0.97
CA ALA A 131 6.80 0.07 1.88
C ALA A 131 6.53 -1.41 2.19
N LEU A 132 5.27 -1.78 2.36
CA LEU A 132 4.84 -3.14 2.69
C LEU A 132 4.68 -4.06 1.46
N ALA A 133 4.56 -3.52 0.25
CA ALA A 133 4.59 -4.31 -0.99
C ALA A 133 5.96 -4.95 -1.24
N ALA A 134 7.00 -4.38 -0.63
CA ALA A 134 8.34 -4.96 -0.57
C ALA A 134 8.50 -6.02 0.52
N LEU A 135 7.51 -6.19 1.40
CA LEU A 135 7.50 -7.24 2.43
C LEU A 135 6.66 -8.43 1.98
N PRO A 136 6.98 -9.65 2.48
CA PRO A 136 6.15 -10.82 2.24
C PRO A 136 4.74 -10.61 2.79
N VAL A 137 3.76 -11.29 2.17
CA VAL A 137 2.38 -11.32 2.64
C VAL A 137 2.34 -11.82 4.09
N ASN A 138 1.54 -11.17 4.95
CA ASN A 138 1.45 -11.39 6.40
C ASN A 138 2.62 -10.82 7.23
N ALA A 139 3.46 -9.97 6.63
CA ALA A 139 4.43 -9.20 7.41
C ALA A 139 3.73 -8.27 8.41
N THR A 140 4.14 -8.38 9.67
CA THR A 140 3.79 -7.40 10.71
C THR A 140 4.94 -6.42 10.81
N VAL A 141 4.66 -5.14 10.60
CA VAL A 141 5.65 -4.08 10.84
C VAL A 141 5.35 -3.43 12.17
N THR A 142 6.36 -3.49 13.02
CA THR A 142 6.34 -2.83 14.32
C THR A 142 7.22 -1.59 14.24
N ASP A 143 6.60 -0.42 14.34
CA ASP A 143 7.33 0.84 14.54
C ASP A 143 7.67 0.95 16.03
N THR A 144 8.92 0.62 16.34
CA THR A 144 9.47 0.63 17.71
C THR A 144 9.69 2.04 18.25
N ALA A 145 9.76 3.07 17.39
CA ALA A 145 9.93 4.45 17.82
C ALA A 145 8.59 5.11 18.18
N GLY A 146 7.52 4.75 17.48
CA GLY A 146 6.17 5.27 17.70
C GLY A 146 5.25 4.40 18.56
N GLY A 147 5.69 3.20 18.95
CA GLY A 147 4.83 2.21 19.62
C GLY A 147 3.66 1.73 18.75
N ARG A 148 3.79 1.81 17.43
CA ARG A 148 2.71 1.52 16.48
C ARG A 148 2.91 0.14 15.87
N TYR A 149 1.84 -0.66 15.86
CA TYR A 149 1.85 -2.00 15.27
C TYR A 149 0.92 -2.00 14.07
N PHE A 150 1.43 -2.45 12.92
CA PHE A 150 0.69 -2.57 11.68
C PHE A 150 0.78 -4.03 11.21
N THR A 151 -0.36 -4.72 11.11
CA THR A 151 -0.41 -6.02 10.47
C THR A 151 -1.12 -5.87 9.14
N ILE A 152 -0.42 -6.18 8.06
CA ILE A 152 -1.07 -6.35 6.76
C ILE A 152 -1.36 -7.81 6.56
N LYS A 153 -2.64 -8.12 6.44
CA LYS A 153 -3.12 -9.39 5.93
C LYS A 153 -3.50 -9.19 4.47
N SER A 154 -3.01 -10.02 3.55
CA SER A 154 -3.59 -10.00 2.19
C SER A 154 -5.00 -10.59 2.25
N GLY A 155 -5.89 -10.06 1.40
CA GLY A 155 -7.35 -10.05 1.56
C GLY A 155 -8.11 -11.37 1.50
N THR A 156 -7.51 -12.49 1.91
CA THR A 156 -8.20 -13.78 2.03
C THR A 156 -8.40 -14.24 3.48
N ASP A 157 -7.69 -13.64 4.44
CA ASP A 157 -7.89 -13.99 5.85
C ASP A 157 -9.15 -13.29 6.37
N ASN A 158 -10.28 -13.97 6.53
CA ASN A 158 -11.51 -13.37 7.09
C ASN A 158 -11.45 -13.21 8.62
N ALA A 159 -10.26 -13.23 9.21
CA ALA A 159 -10.10 -13.06 10.65
C ALA A 159 -10.58 -11.67 11.08
N GLU A 160 -11.57 -11.66 11.97
CA GLU A 160 -12.04 -10.45 12.62
C GLU A 160 -10.87 -9.71 13.28
N PRO A 161 -10.87 -8.37 13.26
CA PRO A 161 -9.87 -7.62 13.97
C PRO A 161 -9.98 -7.97 15.47
N GLY A 162 -8.85 -8.20 16.12
CA GLY A 162 -8.83 -8.42 17.57
C GLY A 162 -9.39 -7.20 18.31
N GLU A 163 -9.80 -7.39 19.56
CA GLU A 163 -10.35 -6.31 20.40
C GLU A 163 -9.41 -5.08 20.42
N GLY A 164 -9.97 -3.89 20.15
CA GLY A 164 -9.20 -2.65 20.02
C GLY A 164 -8.47 -2.45 18.68
N MET A 165 -8.69 -3.33 17.70
CA MET A 165 -8.19 -3.18 16.33
C MET A 165 -9.33 -2.81 15.37
N ALA A 166 -9.02 -2.00 14.37
CA ALA A 166 -9.93 -1.59 13.31
C ALA A 166 -9.36 -2.00 11.94
N ASN A 167 -10.25 -2.45 11.06
CA ASN A 167 -9.91 -2.76 9.68
C ASN A 167 -10.10 -1.52 8.80
N VAL A 168 -9.05 -1.14 8.09
CA VAL A 168 -9.08 -0.09 7.07
C VAL A 168 -8.81 -0.73 5.71
N TYR A 169 -9.75 -0.56 4.77
CA TYR A 169 -9.59 -1.05 3.41
C TYR A 169 -8.98 0.06 2.55
N TYR A 170 -7.86 -0.22 1.90
CA TYR A 170 -7.27 0.66 0.92
C TYR A 170 -7.51 0.11 -0.48
N ILE A 171 -8.06 0.96 -1.35
CA ILE A 171 -8.42 0.60 -2.71
C ILE A 171 -7.54 1.42 -3.67
N GLN A 172 -6.86 0.71 -4.56
CA GLN A 172 -6.03 1.31 -5.60
C GLN A 172 -6.46 0.82 -6.98
N GLY A 173 -6.22 1.63 -8.01
CA GLY A 173 -6.25 1.13 -9.39
C GLY A 173 -5.31 -0.06 -9.53
N LYS A 174 -5.68 -1.06 -10.35
CA LYS A 174 -4.72 -2.13 -10.70
C LYS A 174 -3.46 -1.46 -11.23
N LEU A 175 -2.32 -1.88 -10.66
CA LEU A 175 -1.02 -1.55 -11.24
C LEU A 175 -1.01 -2.10 -12.67
N SER A 176 -0.38 -1.38 -13.59
CA SER A 176 -0.27 -1.89 -14.96
C SER A 176 0.42 -3.27 -14.93
N PRO A 177 0.14 -4.19 -15.87
CA PRO A 177 0.80 -5.50 -15.90
C PRO A 177 2.33 -5.41 -15.88
N GLU A 178 2.88 -4.32 -16.42
CA GLU A 178 4.30 -3.99 -16.36
C GLU A 178 4.76 -3.63 -14.94
N GLN A 179 4.00 -2.78 -14.24
CA GLN A 179 4.26 -2.48 -12.82
C GLN A 179 4.09 -3.72 -11.92
N GLU A 180 3.13 -4.60 -12.21
CA GLU A 180 3.00 -5.87 -11.52
C GLU A 180 4.21 -6.78 -11.78
N ARG A 181 4.73 -6.84 -13.01
CA ARG A 181 5.97 -7.58 -13.31
C ARG A 181 7.17 -6.99 -12.57
N ILE A 182 7.33 -5.66 -12.56
CA ILE A 182 8.43 -5.00 -11.84
C ILE A 182 8.30 -5.26 -10.34
N ALA A 183 7.10 -5.13 -9.77
CA ALA A 183 6.85 -5.45 -8.37
C ALA A 183 7.11 -6.94 -8.06
N ALA A 184 6.75 -7.85 -8.97
CA ALA A 184 7.01 -9.28 -8.82
C ALA A 184 8.51 -9.60 -8.86
N ILE A 185 9.27 -8.96 -9.77
CA ILE A 185 10.74 -9.08 -9.83
C ILE A 185 11.39 -8.53 -8.55
N GLN A 186 10.89 -7.39 -8.05
CA GLN A 186 11.37 -6.84 -6.77
C GLN A 186 11.04 -7.74 -5.57
N ARG A 187 9.91 -8.44 -5.59
CA ARG A 187 9.55 -9.43 -4.55
C ARG A 187 10.49 -10.63 -4.60
N THR A 188 10.70 -11.24 -5.77
CA THR A 188 11.63 -12.38 -5.90
C THR A 188 13.08 -12.01 -5.60
N ALA A 189 13.48 -10.76 -5.83
CA ALA A 189 14.81 -10.27 -5.47
C ALA A 189 15.00 -10.03 -3.96
N LYS A 190 13.91 -9.89 -3.18
CA LYS A 190 13.97 -9.46 -1.77
C LYS A 190 13.54 -10.53 -0.75
N THR A 191 12.92 -11.63 -1.17
CA THR A 191 12.51 -12.75 -0.29
C THR A 191 13.45 -13.96 -0.37
N GLU A 192 14.76 -13.79 -0.20
CA GLU A 192 15.54 -14.86 0.44
C GLU A 192 16.02 -14.36 1.81
N PRO A 193 15.64 -15.04 2.91
CA PRO A 193 16.15 -14.70 4.22
C PRO A 193 17.66 -14.93 4.19
N THR A 194 18.42 -13.89 4.56
CA THR A 194 19.78 -14.07 5.07
C THR A 194 19.65 -14.91 6.34
N GLN A 195 19.58 -16.24 6.18
CA GLN A 195 19.83 -17.15 7.27
C GLN A 195 21.28 -16.91 7.69
N ALA A 196 21.41 -16.34 8.88
CA ALA A 196 22.68 -16.24 9.57
C ALA A 196 23.29 -17.64 9.68
N GLY A 197 24.46 -17.83 9.07
CA GLY A 197 25.31 -19.01 9.28
C GLY A 197 25.35 -20.00 8.11
N GLY A 198 26.11 -19.67 7.06
CA GLY A 198 26.54 -20.67 6.08
C GLY A 198 26.91 -20.05 4.72
N VAL A 199 28.18 -20.12 4.36
CA VAL A 199 28.80 -19.59 3.11
C VAL A 199 28.35 -20.36 1.85
N ALA A 200 27.14 -20.92 1.82
CA ALA A 200 26.64 -21.78 0.75
C ALA A 200 25.49 -21.17 -0.08
N GLY A 201 24.91 -20.04 0.33
CA GLY A 201 23.72 -19.46 -0.31
C GLY A 201 23.96 -18.53 -1.51
N THR A 202 25.15 -17.92 -1.63
CA THR A 202 25.43 -16.95 -2.71
C THR A 202 25.48 -17.59 -4.10
N THR A 203 25.82 -18.88 -4.20
CA THR A 203 25.94 -19.59 -5.47
C THR A 203 24.58 -19.99 -6.06
N SER A 204 23.54 -20.25 -5.25
CA SER A 204 22.22 -20.65 -5.76
C SER A 204 21.41 -19.46 -6.30
N ILE A 205 21.57 -18.29 -5.69
CA ILE A 205 20.93 -17.04 -6.13
C ILE A 205 21.49 -16.62 -7.48
N MET A 206 22.82 -16.66 -7.64
CA MET A 206 23.45 -16.35 -8.92
C MET A 206 23.00 -17.30 -10.03
N THR A 207 22.84 -18.59 -9.75
CA THR A 207 22.44 -19.59 -10.76
C THR A 207 21.01 -19.36 -11.27
N LYS A 208 20.04 -19.07 -10.40
CA LYS A 208 18.64 -18.79 -10.79
C LYS A 208 18.48 -17.46 -11.51
N ALA A 209 19.23 -16.43 -11.09
CA ALA A 209 19.31 -15.18 -11.84
C ALA A 209 19.91 -15.44 -13.23
N PHE A 210 20.98 -16.23 -13.34
CA PHE A 210 21.61 -16.57 -14.62
C PHE A 210 20.69 -17.33 -15.57
N ASP A 211 19.84 -18.22 -15.07
CA ASP A 211 18.89 -18.95 -15.92
C ASP A 211 17.76 -18.07 -16.45
N SER A 212 17.33 -17.05 -15.69
CA SER A 212 16.36 -16.05 -16.19
C SER A 212 17.00 -15.06 -17.18
N PHE A 213 18.32 -14.86 -17.16
CA PHE A 213 19.05 -14.09 -18.17
C PHE A 213 19.18 -14.80 -19.53
N LYS A 214 19.03 -16.13 -19.60
CA LYS A 214 19.17 -16.89 -20.85
C LYS A 214 17.98 -16.72 -21.80
N SER A 215 16.80 -16.33 -21.29
CA SER A 215 15.59 -16.18 -22.08
C SER A 215 15.34 -14.77 -22.62
N LEU A 216 16.18 -13.78 -22.26
CA LEU A 216 16.02 -12.40 -22.70
C LEU A 216 16.70 -12.14 -24.06
N PRO A 217 16.13 -11.27 -24.92
CA PRO A 217 16.81 -10.73 -26.09
C PRO A 217 18.14 -10.06 -25.72
N THR A 218 19.15 -10.15 -26.59
CA THR A 218 20.53 -9.68 -26.35
C THR A 218 20.60 -8.23 -25.86
N ASP A 219 19.78 -7.33 -26.41
CA ASP A 219 19.77 -5.91 -26.05
C ASP A 219 19.26 -5.68 -24.63
N GLN A 220 18.19 -6.39 -24.22
CA GLN A 220 17.66 -6.34 -22.86
C GLN A 220 18.65 -6.96 -21.86
N LYS A 221 19.30 -8.05 -22.24
CA LYS A 221 20.32 -8.71 -21.41
C LYS A 221 21.48 -7.76 -21.07
N MET A 222 21.97 -6.99 -22.05
CA MET A 222 23.04 -6.01 -21.85
C MET A 222 22.63 -4.83 -20.96
N GLN A 223 21.36 -4.45 -20.99
CA GLN A 223 20.82 -3.40 -20.12
C GLN A 223 20.69 -3.90 -18.68
N VAL A 224 20.07 -5.07 -18.48
CA VAL A 224 19.91 -5.65 -17.14
C VAL A 224 21.26 -6.02 -16.53
N MET A 225 22.25 -6.46 -17.32
CA MET A 225 23.62 -6.66 -16.80
C MET A 225 24.27 -5.36 -16.31
N ARG A 226 24.09 -4.24 -17.03
CA ARG A 226 24.63 -2.93 -16.60
C ARG A 226 23.98 -2.45 -15.31
N ASP A 227 22.66 -2.61 -15.21
CA ASP A 227 21.91 -2.20 -14.02
C ASP A 227 22.23 -3.09 -12.82
N PHE A 228 22.36 -4.41 -13.05
CA PHE A 228 22.79 -5.35 -12.02
C PHE A 228 24.21 -5.04 -11.53
N GLN A 229 25.16 -4.77 -12.43
CA GLN A 229 26.52 -4.38 -12.04
C GLN A 229 26.55 -3.08 -11.23
N ARG A 230 25.71 -2.09 -11.58
CA ARG A 230 25.56 -0.87 -10.78
C ARG A 230 25.00 -1.17 -9.41
N GLN A 231 23.92 -1.93 -9.33
CA GLN A 231 23.26 -2.27 -8.07
C GLN A 231 24.19 -3.07 -7.14
N VAL A 232 24.91 -4.05 -7.67
CA VAL A 232 25.89 -4.82 -6.93
C VAL A 232 27.00 -3.92 -6.40
N ARG A 233 27.55 -3.03 -7.25
CA ARG A 233 28.57 -2.06 -6.83
C ARG A 233 28.07 -1.12 -5.73
N ASP A 234 26.85 -0.62 -5.87
CA ASP A 234 26.26 0.33 -4.92
C ASP A 234 25.84 -0.35 -3.60
N SER A 235 25.70 -1.69 -3.58
CA SER A 235 25.42 -2.48 -2.38
C SER A 235 26.66 -2.79 -1.53
N PHE A 236 27.88 -2.61 -2.06
CA PHE A 236 29.10 -2.82 -1.30
C PHE A 236 29.46 -1.59 -0.49
N THR A 237 29.82 -1.80 0.76
CA THR A 237 30.42 -0.75 1.59
C THR A 237 31.82 -0.39 1.06
N PRO A 238 32.33 0.83 1.35
CA PRO A 238 33.70 1.21 0.99
C PRO A 238 34.77 0.25 1.55
N GLU A 239 34.51 -0.32 2.72
CA GLU A 239 35.38 -1.28 3.40
C GLU A 239 35.43 -2.62 2.65
N GLU A 240 34.29 -3.18 2.25
CA GLU A 240 34.23 -4.40 1.44
C GLU A 240 34.84 -4.20 0.05
N MET A 241 34.66 -3.02 -0.56
CA MET A 241 35.33 -2.68 -1.83
C MET A 241 36.85 -2.63 -1.67
N SER A 242 37.36 -2.10 -0.55
CA SER A 242 38.80 -2.09 -0.27
C SER A 242 39.35 -3.51 -0.07
N GLN A 243 38.59 -4.37 0.61
CA GLN A 243 38.96 -5.76 0.86
C GLN A 243 38.91 -6.59 -0.43
N MET A 244 37.92 -6.38 -1.30
CA MET A 244 37.88 -7.01 -2.62
C MET A 244 39.01 -6.53 -3.53
N ARG A 245 39.33 -5.23 -3.52
CA ARG A 245 40.48 -4.71 -4.27
C ARG A 245 41.77 -5.37 -3.81
N PHE A 246 41.96 -5.50 -2.50
CA PHE A 246 43.11 -6.19 -1.92
C PHE A 246 43.16 -7.69 -2.31
N LEU A 247 42.03 -8.38 -2.29
CA LEU A 247 41.94 -9.78 -2.72
C LEU A 247 42.18 -9.96 -4.23
N MET A 248 41.71 -9.04 -5.06
CA MET A 248 42.00 -9.03 -6.51
C MET A 248 43.46 -8.70 -6.80
N GLU A 249 44.10 -7.87 -5.97
CA GLU A 249 45.52 -7.56 -6.07
C GLU A 249 46.40 -8.74 -5.61
N GLN A 250 45.94 -9.54 -4.65
CA GLN A 250 46.57 -10.81 -4.28
C GLN A 250 46.34 -11.94 -5.28
N ARG A 251 45.15 -12.00 -5.90
CA ARG A 251 44.81 -12.97 -6.96
C ARG A 251 45.27 -12.52 -8.35
N GLY A 252 45.75 -11.28 -8.46
CA GLY A 252 46.61 -10.85 -9.54
C GLY A 252 47.89 -11.64 -9.46
N ASP A 253 47.80 -12.90 -9.91
CA ASP A 253 48.82 -13.64 -10.60
C ASP A 253 49.59 -12.61 -11.41
N ARG A 254 50.67 -12.12 -10.81
CA ARG A 254 51.67 -11.30 -11.44
C ARG A 254 52.17 -12.22 -12.52
N GLY A 255 51.55 -12.14 -13.69
CA GLY A 255 51.97 -12.84 -14.88
C GLY A 255 53.41 -12.47 -15.08
N ASP A 256 54.28 -13.33 -14.55
CA ASP A 256 55.71 -13.19 -14.54
C ASP A 256 56.12 -13.51 -15.98
N ARG A 257 55.85 -12.56 -16.89
CA ARG A 257 56.34 -12.53 -18.26
C ARG A 257 57.82 -12.15 -18.24
N ARG A 258 58.60 -12.85 -17.43
CA ARG A 258 60.06 -12.80 -17.44
C ARG A 258 60.58 -14.23 -17.40
N GLY A 259 60.62 -14.87 -18.56
CA GLY A 259 61.25 -16.18 -18.65
C GLY A 259 61.25 -16.84 -20.02
N ARG A 260 62.20 -16.40 -20.86
CA ARG A 260 62.81 -17.09 -22.02
C ARG A 260 62.04 -17.18 -23.33
#